data_AF-A0A432T6T9-F1
#
_entry.id   AF-A0A432T6T9-F1
#
_cell.length_a   1.000
_cell.length_b   1.000
_cell.length_c   1.000
_cell.angle_alpha   90.00
_cell.angle_beta   90.00
_cell.angle_gamma   90.00
#
_symmetry.space_group_name_H-M   'P 1'
#
loop_
_entity.id
_entity.type
_entity.pdbx_description
1 polymer ?
#
loop_
_entity_poly.entity_id
_entity_poly.type
_entity_poly.pdbx_seq_one_letter_code
_entity_poly.pdbx_strand_id
1 'polypeptide(L)' 'MIRLCSQSPSRALLLEKFGIDFVQSPADFDEEGIDADDAYNFVYLASKGKLEAAEKAYGLDLPILTADSVIA' A
#
# COMPACT_ATOMS: atom_id res chain seq x y z
N MET A 1 2.76 -12.77 10.39
CA MET A 1 1.86 -12.42 9.29
C MET A 1 1.69 -10.90 9.20
N ILE A 2 1.86 -10.31 8.02
CA ILE A 2 1.54 -8.90 7.73
C ILE A 2 0.34 -8.81 6.78
N ARG A 3 -0.35 -7.67 6.75
CA ARG A 3 -1.43 -7.41 5.79
C ARG A 3 -0.87 -6.61 4.61
N LEU A 4 -0.76 -7.23 3.44
CA LEU A 4 -0.38 -6.55 2.20
C LEU A 4 -1.62 -5.84 1.64
N CYS A 5 -1.68 -4.52 1.81
CA CYS A 5 -2.78 -3.68 1.34
C CYS A 5 -2.57 -3.20 -0.09
N SER A 6 -2.35 -4.15 -1.00
CA SER A 6 -2.10 -3.90 -2.42
C SER A 6 -2.59 -5.08 -3.27
N GLN A 7 -3.19 -4.81 -4.42
CA GLN A 7 -3.55 -5.84 -5.43
C GLN A 7 -2.37 -6.26 -6.31
N SER A 8 -1.22 -5.59 -6.23
CA SER A 8 -0.07 -5.86 -7.09
C SER A 8 0.46 -7.30 -6.91
N PRO A 9 0.46 -8.13 -7.97
CA PRO A 9 1.05 -9.47 -7.91
C PRO A 9 2.58 -9.39 -7.73
N SER A 10 3.22 -8.34 -8.23
CA SER A 10 4.68 -8.15 -8.06
C SER A 10 5.05 -7.90 -6.60
N ARG A 11 4.25 -7.11 -5.85
CA ARG A 11 4.49 -6.89 -4.42
C ARG A 11 4.27 -8.15 -3.61
N ALA A 12 3.24 -8.94 -3.93
CA ALA A 12 3.00 -10.24 -3.31
C ALA A 12 4.18 -11.19 -3.55
N LEU A 13 4.62 -11.32 -4.80
CA LEU A 13 5.77 -12.15 -5.18
C LEU A 13 7.06 -11.75 -4.45
N LEU A 14 7.29 -10.46 -4.19
CA LEU A 14 8.45 -10.02 -3.40
C LEU A 14 8.37 -10.56 -1.97
N LEU A 15 7.22 -10.46 -1.30
CA LEU A 15 7.05 -10.99 0.05
C LEU A 15 7.26 -12.51 0.09
N GLU A 16 6.70 -13.24 -0.88
CA GLU A 16 6.90 -14.70 -1.02
C GLU A 16 8.39 -15.06 -1.17
N LYS A 17 9.11 -14.36 -2.06
CA LYS A 17 10.55 -14.59 -2.30
C LYS A 17 11.41 -14.38 -1.06
N PHE A 18 11.02 -13.46 -0.18
CA PHE A 18 11.72 -13.19 1.07
C PHE A 18 11.18 -14.02 2.26
N GLY A 19 10.24 -14.94 2.01
CA GLY A 19 9.67 -15.81 3.05
C GLY A 19 8.85 -15.05 4.10
N ILE A 20 8.30 -13.89 3.73
CA ILE A 20 7.46 -13.09 4.62
C ILE A 20 6.04 -13.61 4.52
N ASP A 21 5.47 -14.04 5.64
CA ASP A 21 4.08 -14.49 5.72
C ASP A 21 3.11 -13.30 5.68
N PHE A 22 2.14 -13.33 4.76
CA PHE A 22 1.19 -12.23 4.56
C PHE A 22 -0.21 -12.69 4.13
N VAL A 23 -1.18 -11.81 4.37
CA VAL A 23 -2.51 -11.87 3.75
C VAL A 23 -2.69 -10.67 2.84
N GLN A 24 -3.09 -10.91 1.59
CA GLN A 24 -3.36 -9.84 0.64
C GLN A 24 -4.77 -9.29 0.87
N SER A 25 -4.88 -7.98 1.11
CA SER A 25 -6.14 -7.33 1.51
C SER A 25 -6.16 -5.89 1.00
N PRO A 26 -6.47 -5.68 -0.29
CA PRO A 26 -6.45 -4.34 -0.88
C PRO A 26 -7.51 -3.43 -0.27
N ALA A 27 -7.13 -2.20 0.06
CA ALA A 27 -8.04 -1.13 0.45
C ALA A 27 -8.23 -0.16 -0.70
N ASP A 28 -9.44 0.37 -0.85
CA ASP A 28 -9.76 1.37 -1.87
C ASP A 28 -9.28 2.74 -1.41
N PHE A 29 -8.47 3.39 -2.25
CA PHE A 29 -8.02 4.76 -2.09
C PHE A 29 -7.97 5.43 -3.46
N ASP A 30 -8.53 6.63 -3.56
CA ASP A 30 -8.58 7.40 -4.80
C ASP A 30 -7.28 8.20 -4.97
N GLU A 31 -6.43 7.74 -5.88
CA GLU A 31 -5.15 8.37 -6.19
C GLU A 31 -5.28 9.56 -7.16
N GLU A 32 -6.38 9.65 -7.93
CA GLU A 32 -6.56 10.72 -8.93
C GLU A 32 -6.79 12.08 -8.28
N GLY A 33 -7.25 12.11 -7.03
CA GLY A 33 -7.45 13.32 -6.23
C GLY A 33 -6.19 13.87 -5.56
N ILE A 34 -5.02 13.25 -5.73
CA ILE A 34 -3.77 13.73 -5.13
C ILE A 34 -3.29 14.97 -5.87
N ASP A 35 -3.18 16.08 -5.14
CA ASP A 35 -2.54 17.30 -5.59
C ASP A 35 -1.08 17.33 -5.09
N ALA A 36 -0.12 17.19 -6.01
CA ALA A 36 1.31 17.17 -5.69
C ALA A 36 2.14 17.73 -6.84
N ASP A 37 3.08 18.62 -6.51
CA ASP A 37 3.93 19.31 -7.49
C ASP A 37 5.11 18.48 -7.98
N ASP A 38 5.39 17.36 -7.32
CA ASP A 38 6.49 16.47 -7.66
C ASP A 38 6.18 15.00 -7.35
N ALA A 39 6.91 14.11 -8.03
CA ALA A 39 6.71 12.67 -7.95
C ALA A 39 7.02 12.09 -6.56
N TYR A 40 7.92 12.72 -5.81
CA TYR A 40 8.27 12.28 -4.45
C TYR A 40 7.10 12.52 -3.49
N ASN A 41 6.50 13.70 -3.55
CA ASN A 41 5.33 14.05 -2.75
C ASN A 41 4.11 13.22 -3.17
N PHE A 42 3.90 13.04 -4.48
CA PHE A 42 2.81 12.18 -4.98
C PHE A 42 2.90 10.77 -4.38
N VAL A 43 4.04 10.09 -4.53
CA VAL A 43 4.17 8.68 -4.11
C VAL A 43 4.05 8.53 -2.58
N TYR A 44 4.51 9.52 -1.82
CA TYR A 44 4.32 9.57 -0.38
C TYR A 44 2.84 9.69 -0.01
N LEU A 45 2.13 10.65 -0.61
CA LEU A 45 0.71 10.87 -0.36
C LEU A 45 -0.14 9.66 -0.76
N ALA A 46 0.15 9.04 -1.91
CA ALA A 46 -0.51 7.81 -2.34
C ALA A 46 -0.30 6.67 -1.34
N SER A 47 0.95 6.47 -0.88
CA SER A 47 1.28 5.43 0.09
C SER A 47 0.59 5.65 1.45
N LYS A 48 0.53 6.91 1.89
CA LYS A 48 -0.10 7.31 3.16
C LYS A 48 -1.63 7.21 3.08
N GLY A 49 -2.24 7.66 1.98
CA GLY A 49 -3.69 7.54 1.78
C GLY A 49 -4.15 6.08 1.77
N LYS A 50 -3.38 5.19 1.12
CA LYS A 50 -3.61 3.74 1.20
C LYS A 50 -3.51 3.21 2.63
N LEU A 51 -2.57 3.71 3.43
CA LEU A 51 -2.41 3.31 4.82
C LEU A 51 -3.64 3.70 5.64
N GLU A 52 -4.06 4.96 5.55
CA GLU A 52 -5.24 5.47 6.26
C GLU A 52 -6.53 4.72 5.84
N ALA A 53 -6.70 4.43 4.55
CA ALA A 53 -7.80 3.63 4.05
C ALA A 53 -7.78 2.18 4.58
N ALA A 54 -6.60 1.55 4.60
CA ALA A 54 -6.41 0.21 5.14
C ALA A 54 -6.63 0.14 6.64
N GLU A 55 -6.14 1.11 7.40
CA GLU A 55 -6.36 1.21 8.85
C GLU A 55 -7.86 1.31 9.16
N LYS A 56 -8.60 2.14 8.40
CA LYS A 56 -10.04 2.27 8.52
C LYS A 56 -10.79 0.97 8.18
N ALA A 57 -10.33 0.25 7.16
CA ALA A 57 -10.98 -0.97 6.69
C ALA A 57 -10.70 -2.20 7.56
N TYR A 58 -9.49 -2.30 8.13
CA TYR A 58 -8.98 -3.54 8.72
C TYR A 58 -8.52 -3.40 10.17
N GLY A 59 -8.46 -2.19 10.73
CA GLY A 59 -7.87 -1.95 12.04
C GLY A 59 -6.39 -2.29 12.09
N LEU A 60 -5.86 -2.54 13.29
CA LEU A 60 -4.43 -2.75 13.53
C LEU A 60 -4.12 -4.14 14.13
N ASP A 61 -5.01 -5.12 13.95
CA ASP A 61 -4.82 -6.49 14.46
C ASP A 61 -3.62 -7.20 13.79
N LEU A 62 -3.32 -6.82 12.54
CA LEU A 62 -2.10 -7.21 11.82
C LEU A 62 -1.35 -5.95 11.38
N PRO A 63 -0.01 -5.96 11.37
CA PRO A 63 0.76 -4.87 10.79
C PRO A 63 0.36 -4.64 9.33
N ILE A 64 0.04 -3.39 8.98
CA ILE A 64 -0.34 -2.99 7.63
C ILE A 64 0.92 -2.67 6.82
N LEU A 65 0.99 -3.21 5.61
CA LEU A 65 1.98 -2.86 4.61
C LEU A 65 1.28 -2.25 3.39
N THR A 66 1.54 -0.97 3.15
CA THR A 66 1.21 -0.28 1.90
C THR A 66 2.48 0.11 1.17
N ALA A 67 2.38 0.25 -0.14
CA ALA A 67 3.47 0.74 -0.97
C ALA A 67 2.90 1.36 -2.23
N ASP A 68 3.55 2.42 -2.69
CA ASP A 68 3.30 3.03 -3.99
C ASP A 68 4.59 3.21 -4.79
N SER A 69 4.47 3.44 -6.10
CA SER A 69 5.61 3.57 -7.01
C SER A 69 5.19 4.38 -8.23
N VAL A 70 5.98 5.40 -8.56
CA VAL A 70 5.78 6.25 -9.75
C VAL A 70 7.04 6.28 -10.61
N ILE A 71 6.87 6.60 -11.88
CA ILE A 71 7.97 6.87 -12.82
C ILE A 71 8.04 8.38 -13.01
N ALA A 72 9.22 8.96 -12.85
CA ALA A 72 9.50 10.40 -12.92
C ALA A 72 10.64 10.68 -13.89
#